data_AF-A0A6L7PAN6-F1
#
_entry.id   AF-A0A6L7PAN6-F1
#
_cell.length_a   1.000
_cell.length_b   1.000
_cell.length_c   1.000
_cell.angle_alpha   90.00
_cell.angle_beta   90.00
_cell.angle_gamma   90.00
#
_symmetry.space_group_name_H-M   'P 1'
#
loop_
_entity.id
_entity.type
_entity.pdbx_description
1 polymer ?
#
loop_
_entity_poly.entity_id
_entity_poly.type
_entity_poly.pdbx_seq_one_letter_code
_entity_poly.pdbx_strand_id
1 'polypeptide(L)'
;CDFILPSLAKRGRIALAASTGGASPALARWLRERLEEFLDDEVVALGDLLAEVRVLARQRDRECAAECDRTRTPPPLLCTECPNRIASDAWQEAIDAELRALLRDGQYETARDRIITSLGLDQPRAVPEWQGQPA
;
A
#
# COMPACT_ATOMS: atom_id res chain seq x y z
N CYS A 1 15.90 30.03 -6.72
CA CYS A 1 15.75 28.64 -7.20
C CYS A 1 14.60 28.03 -6.43
N ASP A 2 13.57 27.54 -7.13
CA ASP A 2 12.33 27.06 -6.50
C ASP A 2 12.33 25.54 -6.28
N PHE A 3 13.33 24.83 -6.81
CA PHE A 3 13.44 23.38 -6.71
C PHE A 3 14.90 22.91 -6.70
N ILE A 4 15.19 21.91 -5.86
CA ILE A 4 16.50 21.25 -5.76
C ILE A 4 16.26 19.75 -5.94
N LEU A 5 16.93 19.16 -6.94
CA LEU A 5 16.84 17.73 -7.22
C LEU A 5 17.39 16.92 -6.03
N PRO A 6 16.60 16.02 -5.42
CA PRO A 6 17.07 15.16 -4.35
C PRO A 6 17.98 14.05 -4.87
N SER A 7 18.71 13.42 -3.96
CA SER A 7 19.45 12.19 -4.21
C SER A 7 18.48 11.00 -4.15
N LEU A 8 18.42 10.18 -5.20
CA LEU A 8 17.40 9.14 -5.36
C LEU A 8 17.99 7.73 -5.19
N ALA A 9 17.51 6.98 -4.19
CA ALA A 9 17.75 5.55 -4.04
C ALA A 9 16.57 4.78 -4.65
N LYS A 10 16.82 3.79 -5.50
CA LYS A 10 15.77 3.04 -6.18
C LYS A 10 16.14 1.57 -6.32
N ARG A 11 15.20 0.69 -5.95
CA ARG A 11 15.30 -0.76 -6.19
C ARG A 11 13.90 -1.31 -6.45
N GLY A 12 13.77 -2.14 -7.49
CA GLY A 12 12.47 -2.62 -7.94
C GLY A 12 11.48 -1.47 -8.20
N ARG A 13 10.34 -1.52 -7.53
CA ARG A 13 9.24 -0.54 -7.67
C ARG A 13 9.33 0.62 -6.68
N ILE A 14 10.28 0.56 -5.73
CA ILE A 14 10.40 1.50 -4.61
C ILE A 14 11.47 2.53 -4.93
N ALA A 15 11.16 3.79 -4.65
CA ALA A 15 12.08 4.91 -4.75
C ALA A 15 12.03 5.75 -3.48
N LEU A 16 13.19 6.02 -2.89
CA LEU A 16 13.37 6.86 -1.70
C LEU A 16 14.25 8.05 -2.07
N ALA A 17 13.84 9.25 -1.67
CA ALA A 17 14.55 10.48 -2.00
C ALA A 17 15.10 11.14 -0.73
N ALA A 18 16.38 11.52 -0.75
CA ALA A 18 17.05 12.26 0.31
C ALA A 18 17.43 13.66 -0.19
N SER A 19 17.05 14.71 0.55
CA SER A 19 17.38 16.10 0.21
C SER A 19 17.86 16.86 1.44
N THR A 20 18.80 17.77 1.22
CA THR A 20 19.26 18.75 2.22
C THR A 20 18.89 20.19 1.84
N GLY A 21 18.02 20.38 0.84
CA GLY A 21 17.70 21.71 0.34
C GLY A 21 18.94 22.47 -0.20
N GLY A 22 19.94 21.74 -0.71
CA GLY A 22 21.18 22.32 -1.22
C GLY A 22 22.25 22.62 -0.16
N ALA A 23 21.93 22.48 1.12
CA ALA A 23 22.87 22.78 2.22
C ALA A 23 24.08 21.83 2.23
N SER A 24 23.88 20.56 1.88
CA SER A 24 24.97 19.58 1.82
C SER A 24 24.67 18.47 0.80
N PRO A 25 25.21 18.57 -0.42
CA PRO A 25 25.15 17.49 -1.41
C PRO A 25 25.83 16.20 -0.92
N ALA A 26 26.89 16.32 -0.11
CA ALA A 26 27.60 15.19 0.48
C ALA A 26 26.72 14.39 1.46
N LEU A 27 25.96 15.06 2.34
CA LEU A 27 25.03 14.39 3.24
C LEU A 27 23.85 13.77 2.48
N ALA A 28 23.33 14.44 1.46
CA ALA A 28 22.28 13.88 0.61
C ALA A 28 22.74 12.59 -0.09
N ARG A 29 24.00 12.54 -0.55
CA ARG A 29 24.61 11.31 -1.08
C ARG A 29 24.74 10.24 0.00
N TRP A 30 25.29 10.55 1.17
CA TRP A 30 25.46 9.58 2.26
C TRP A 30 24.13 8.94 2.69
N LEU A 31 23.06 9.74 2.80
CA LEU A 31 21.71 9.25 3.09
C LEU A 31 21.20 8.32 1.98
N ARG A 32 21.38 8.68 0.70
CA ARG A 32 21.00 7.82 -0.42
C ARG A 32 21.66 6.44 -0.33
N GLU A 33 22.96 6.38 -0.01
CA GLU A 33 23.68 5.10 0.14
C GLU A 33 23.13 4.25 1.30
N ARG A 34 22.73 4.86 2.43
CA ARG A 34 22.04 4.13 3.51
C ARG A 34 20.64 3.65 3.12
N LEU A 35 19.92 4.44 2.32
CA LEU A 35 18.62 4.04 1.79
C LEU A 35 18.75 2.90 0.77
N GLU A 36 19.81 2.87 -0.03
CA GLU A 36 20.11 1.77 -0.95
C GLU A 36 20.35 0.45 -0.19
N GLU A 37 21.01 0.50 0.98
CA GLU A 37 21.17 -0.66 1.87
C GLU A 37 19.85 -1.11 2.51
N PHE A 38 19.02 -0.16 2.93
CA PHE A 38 17.69 -0.46 3.49
C PHE A 38 16.75 -1.10 2.44
N LEU A 39 16.87 -0.71 1.17
CA LEU A 39 16.15 -1.33 0.06
C LEU A 39 16.75 -2.71 -0.25
N ASP A 40 16.63 -3.64 0.69
CA ASP A 40 17.03 -5.03 0.54
C ASP A 40 15.99 -5.87 -0.23
N ASP A 41 16.24 -7.17 -0.38
CA ASP A 41 15.33 -8.06 -1.09
C ASP A 41 14.01 -8.29 -0.35
N GLU A 42 13.99 -8.20 0.99
CA GLU A 42 12.75 -8.28 1.80
C GLU A 42 11.84 -7.09 1.48
N VAL A 43 12.39 -5.88 1.45
CA VAL A 43 11.63 -4.66 1.15
C VAL A 43 11.12 -4.65 -0.28
N VAL A 44 11.92 -5.14 -1.25
CA VAL A 44 11.46 -5.28 -2.65
C VAL A 44 10.32 -6.29 -2.75
N ALA A 45 10.47 -7.47 -2.14
CA ALA A 45 9.44 -8.51 -2.13
C ALA A 45 8.14 -8.03 -1.48
N LEU A 46 8.23 -7.28 -0.38
CA LEU A 46 7.08 -6.64 0.26
C LEU A 46 6.37 -5.67 -0.69
N GLY A 47 7.13 -4.83 -1.39
CA GLY A 47 6.58 -3.89 -2.37
C GLY A 47 5.84 -4.58 -3.52
N ASP A 48 6.39 -5.69 -4.01
CA ASP A 48 5.76 -6.50 -5.07
C ASP A 48 4.48 -7.19 -4.57
N LEU A 49 4.52 -7.78 -3.38
CA LEU A 49 3.36 -8.41 -2.75
C LEU A 49 2.23 -7.40 -2.53
N LEU A 50 2.53 -6.23 -1.95
CA LEU A 50 1.52 -5.19 -1.72
C LEU A 50 0.92 -4.67 -3.03
N ALA A 51 1.72 -4.57 -4.10
CA ALA A 51 1.22 -4.18 -5.40
C ALA A 51 0.24 -5.22 -5.97
N GLU A 52 0.52 -6.51 -5.78
CA GLU A 52 -0.37 -7.61 -6.17
C GLU A 52 -1.69 -7.57 -5.39
N VAL A 53 -1.62 -7.53 -4.06
CA VAL A 53 -2.81 -7.51 -3.19
C VAL A 53 -3.68 -6.28 -3.45
N ARG A 54 -3.06 -5.14 -3.78
CA ARG A 54 -3.79 -3.91 -4.15
C ARG A 54 -4.60 -4.06 -5.45
N VAL A 55 -4.24 -4.96 -6.36
CA VAL A 55 -5.07 -5.27 -7.53
C VAL A 55 -6.39 -5.91 -7.08
N LEU A 56 -6.32 -6.88 -6.15
CA LEU A 56 -7.49 -7.55 -5.58
C LEU A 56 -8.39 -6.55 -4.84
N ALA A 57 -7.80 -5.72 -3.97
CA ALA A 57 -8.53 -4.68 -3.25
C ALA A 57 -9.25 -3.72 -4.22
N ARG A 58 -8.55 -3.25 -5.27
CA ARG A 58 -9.16 -2.36 -6.28
C ARG A 58 -10.24 -3.03 -7.12
N GLN A 59 -10.13 -4.33 -7.37
CA GLN A 59 -11.19 -5.07 -8.05
C GLN A 59 -12.45 -5.10 -7.17
N ARG A 60 -12.30 -5.48 -5.89
CA ARG A 60 -13.38 -5.48 -4.90
C ARG A 60 -14.00 -4.09 -4.71
N ASP A 61 -13.18 -3.04 -4.67
CA ASP A 61 -13.64 -1.65 -4.60
C ASP A 61 -14.48 -1.27 -5.81
N ARG A 62 -14.08 -1.68 -7.03
CA ARG A 62 -14.84 -1.44 -8.27
C ARG A 62 -16.18 -2.15 -8.25
N GLU A 63 -16.19 -3.43 -7.87
CA GLU A 63 -17.42 -4.22 -7.77
C GLU A 63 -18.39 -3.61 -6.75
N CYS A 64 -17.89 -3.20 -5.58
CA CYS A 64 -18.72 -2.54 -4.56
C CYS A 64 -19.19 -1.14 -5.00
N ALA A 65 -18.33 -0.34 -5.62
CA ALA A 65 -18.70 0.99 -6.10
C ALA A 65 -19.75 0.95 -7.23
N ALA A 66 -19.71 -0.06 -8.10
CA ALA A 66 -20.67 -0.22 -9.20
C ALA A 66 -22.12 -0.46 -8.71
N GLU A 67 -22.28 -0.97 -7.49
CA GLU A 67 -23.56 -1.34 -6.87
C GLU A 67 -23.97 -0.37 -5.74
N CYS A 68 -23.31 0.80 -5.63
CA CYS A 68 -23.46 1.71 -4.50
C CYS A 68 -24.03 3.08 -4.91
N ASP A 69 -25.23 3.38 -4.41
CA ASP A 69 -25.97 4.64 -4.65
C ASP A 69 -25.29 5.89 -4.04
N ARG A 70 -24.30 5.72 -3.15
CA ARG A 70 -23.62 6.81 -2.42
C ARG A 70 -22.27 7.23 -3.02
N THR A 71 -21.86 6.70 -4.17
CA THR A 71 -20.54 7.02 -4.74
C THR A 71 -20.47 8.48 -5.20
N ARG A 72 -19.65 9.29 -4.52
CA ARG A 72 -19.55 10.75 -4.75
C ARG A 72 -18.37 11.17 -5.65
N THR A 73 -17.53 10.24 -6.12
CA THR A 73 -16.27 10.58 -6.81
C THR A 73 -15.87 9.57 -7.90
N PRO A 74 -15.26 9.99 -9.04
CA PRO A 74 -14.74 9.10 -10.09
C PRO A 74 -13.54 8.23 -9.63
N PRO A 75 -13.08 7.20 -10.40
CA PRO A 75 -13.04 5.80 -9.96
C PRO A 75 -11.70 5.25 -9.41
N PRO A 76 -11.71 4.13 -8.64
CA PRO A 76 -12.77 3.63 -7.76
C PRO A 76 -12.41 4.00 -6.31
N LEU A 77 -13.23 4.83 -5.69
CA LEU A 77 -13.15 5.11 -4.26
C LEU A 77 -14.49 4.78 -3.63
N LEU A 78 -14.46 3.87 -2.66
CA LEU A 78 -15.60 3.66 -1.78
C LEU A 78 -15.86 4.94 -0.98
N CYS A 79 -17.13 5.23 -0.68
CA CYS A 79 -17.49 6.36 0.18
C CYS A 79 -16.76 6.24 1.53
N THR A 80 -16.52 7.38 2.19
CA THR A 80 -15.69 7.45 3.41
C THR A 80 -16.19 6.55 4.54
N GLU A 81 -17.50 6.31 4.60
CA GLU A 81 -18.17 5.52 5.64
C GLU A 81 -18.40 4.05 5.22
N CYS A 82 -17.97 3.63 4.03
CA CYS A 82 -18.26 2.28 3.51
C CYS A 82 -17.60 1.19 4.39
N PRO A 83 -18.34 0.16 4.85
CA PRO A 83 -17.75 -0.95 5.60
C PRO A 83 -16.78 -1.79 4.76
N ASN A 84 -16.91 -1.76 3.43
CA ASN A 84 -16.00 -2.45 2.52
C ASN A 84 -14.70 -1.68 2.25
N ARG A 85 -14.58 -0.44 2.75
CA ARG A 85 -13.38 0.37 2.59
C ARG A 85 -12.30 -0.10 3.54
N ILE A 86 -11.21 -0.62 2.98
CA ILE A 86 -10.01 -0.91 3.76
C ILE A 86 -9.35 0.40 4.16
N ALA A 87 -9.29 0.68 5.46
CA ALA A 87 -8.65 1.87 6.00
C ALA A 87 -7.13 1.87 5.73
N SER A 88 -6.53 3.06 5.65
CA SER A 88 -5.07 3.16 5.47
C SER A 88 -4.30 2.51 6.63
N ASP A 89 -4.82 2.62 7.85
CA ASP A 89 -4.18 2.05 9.04
C ASP A 89 -4.22 0.52 9.03
N ALA A 90 -5.29 -0.09 8.50
CA ALA A 90 -5.36 -1.54 8.32
C ALA A 90 -4.24 -2.08 7.41
N TRP A 91 -3.84 -1.32 6.39
CA TRP A 91 -2.66 -1.68 5.58
C TRP A 91 -1.36 -1.59 6.36
N GLN A 92 -1.19 -0.59 7.23
CA GLN A 92 0.01 -0.45 8.05
C GLN A 92 0.10 -1.56 9.10
N GLU A 93 -1.02 -1.87 9.75
CA GLU A 93 -1.13 -2.94 10.74
C GLU A 93 -0.87 -4.32 10.11
N ALA A 94 -1.33 -4.54 8.88
CA ALA A 94 -1.08 -5.80 8.16
C ALA A 94 0.39 -5.98 7.75
N ILE A 95 1.18 -4.91 7.67
CA ILE A 95 2.64 -4.97 7.45
C ILE A 95 3.33 -5.21 8.81
N ASP A 96 3.07 -6.38 9.39
CA ASP A 96 3.59 -6.77 10.70
C ASP A 96 4.94 -7.50 10.61
N ALA A 97 5.53 -7.79 11.77
CA ALA A 97 6.81 -8.49 11.86
C ALA A 97 6.76 -9.92 11.30
N GLU A 98 5.60 -10.57 11.35
CA GLU A 98 5.42 -11.95 10.89
C GLU A 98 5.36 -12.00 9.36
N LEU A 99 4.60 -11.10 8.73
CA LEU A 99 4.58 -10.95 7.28
C LEU A 99 5.98 -10.72 6.72
N ARG A 100 6.74 -9.82 7.37
CA ARG A 100 8.12 -9.53 6.99
C ARG A 100 9.05 -10.73 7.16
N ALA A 101 8.89 -11.51 8.23
CA ALA A 101 9.64 -12.74 8.44
C ALA A 101 9.36 -13.77 7.33
N LEU A 102 8.08 -13.98 6.97
CA LEU A 102 7.70 -14.87 5.88
C LEU A 102 8.38 -14.48 4.56
N LEU A 103 8.43 -13.19 4.22
CA LEU A 103 9.09 -12.70 3.01
C LEU A 103 10.60 -12.90 3.05
N ARG A 104 11.23 -12.64 4.20
CA ARG A 104 12.66 -12.88 4.40
C ARG A 104 13.03 -14.36 4.22
N ASP A 105 12.17 -15.25 4.67
CA ASP A 105 12.35 -16.70 4.56
C ASP A 105 11.91 -17.26 3.19
N GLY A 106 11.51 -16.40 2.25
CA GLY A 106 11.09 -16.77 0.90
C GLY A 106 9.72 -17.45 0.82
N GLN A 107 8.92 -17.40 1.89
CA GLN A 107 7.59 -17.99 1.99
C GLN A 107 6.52 -17.06 1.39
N TYR A 108 6.66 -16.75 0.10
CA TYR A 108 5.84 -15.74 -0.58
C TYR A 108 4.34 -16.07 -0.58
N GLU A 109 3.95 -17.31 -0.91
CA GLU A 109 2.54 -17.72 -0.93
C GLU A 109 1.89 -17.61 0.47
N THR A 110 2.60 -18.03 1.52
CA THR A 110 2.11 -17.90 2.90
C THR A 110 1.97 -16.42 3.31
N ALA A 111 2.93 -15.57 2.94
CA ALA A 111 2.86 -14.13 3.17
C ALA A 111 1.65 -13.50 2.47
N ARG A 112 1.37 -13.95 1.23
CA ARG A 112 0.24 -13.51 0.42
C ARG A 112 -1.10 -13.89 1.05
N ASP A 113 -1.27 -15.14 1.45
CA ASP A 113 -2.52 -15.59 2.07
C ASP A 113 -2.75 -14.90 3.42
N ARG A 114 -1.69 -14.64 4.18
CA ARG A 114 -1.74 -13.89 5.44
C ARG A 114 -2.30 -12.49 5.24
N ILE A 115 -1.69 -11.69 4.36
CA ILE A 115 -2.09 -10.29 4.20
C ILE A 115 -3.50 -10.18 3.60
N ILE A 116 -3.88 -11.10 2.70
CA ILE A 116 -5.26 -11.19 2.18
C ILE A 116 -6.26 -11.42 3.31
N THR A 117 -5.98 -12.38 4.20
CA THR A 117 -6.81 -12.67 5.37
C THR A 117 -6.87 -11.49 6.34
N SER A 118 -5.72 -10.89 6.65
CA SER A 118 -5.62 -9.74 7.58
C SER A 118 -6.43 -8.53 7.10
N LEU A 119 -6.48 -8.30 5.79
CA LEU A 119 -7.27 -7.23 5.18
C LEU A 119 -8.73 -7.63 4.93
N GLY A 120 -9.14 -8.86 5.26
CA GLY A 120 -10.48 -9.39 5.03
C GLY A 120 -10.87 -9.48 3.54
N LEU A 121 -9.89 -9.59 2.64
CA LEU A 121 -10.12 -9.60 1.20
C LEU A 121 -10.70 -10.94 0.70
N ASP A 122 -10.48 -12.01 1.46
CA ASP A 122 -11.05 -13.35 1.27
C ASP A 122 -12.47 -13.52 1.85
N GLN A 123 -12.90 -12.58 2.69
CA GLN A 123 -14.23 -12.62 3.31
C GLN A 123 -15.31 -12.07 2.38
N PRO A 124 -16.59 -12.48 2.52
CA PRO A 124 -17.70 -11.88 1.79
C PRO A 124 -17.78 -10.36 1.98
N ARG A 125 -18.24 -9.64 0.95
CA ARG A 125 -18.49 -8.18 1.06
C ARG A 125 -19.58 -7.92 2.09
N ALA A 126 -19.38 -6.94 2.96
CA ALA A 126 -20.42 -6.46 3.85
C ALA A 126 -21.48 -5.72 3.03
N VAL A 127 -22.75 -6.00 3.31
CA VAL A 127 -23.88 -5.25 2.74
C VAL A 127 -24.09 -4.04 3.65
N PRO A 128 -23.89 -2.80 3.16
CA PRO A 128 -24.09 -1.63 4.00
C PRO A 128 -25.57 -1.44 4.36
N GLU A 129 -25.85 -1.04 5.60
CA GLU A 129 -27.21 -0.89 6.12
C GLU A 129 -28.06 0.15 5.36
N TRP A 130 -27.42 1.06 4.63
CA TRP A 130 -28.08 2.10 3.84
C TRP A 130 -28.43 1.68 2.41
N GLN A 131 -28.09 0.46 1.96
CA GLN A 131 -28.54 -0.02 0.65
C GLN A 131 -30.06 -0.21 0.66
N GLY A 132 -30.76 0.46 -0.26
CA GLY A 132 -32.23 0.39 -0.39
C GLY A 132 -33.04 1.32 0.51
N GLN A 133 -32.40 2.18 1.31
CA GLN A 133 -33.08 3.25 2.04
C GLN A 133 -33.20 4.50 1.15
N PRO A 134 -34.37 5.15 1.05
CA PRO A 134 -34.48 6.43 0.35
C PRO A 134 -33.60 7.48 1.04
N ALA A 135 -32.95 8.31 0.23
CA ALA A 135 -32.09 9.42 0.66
C ALA A 135 -32.83 10.46 1.51
#